data_AF-A0A4Y6RNX5-F1
#
_entry.id   AF-A0A4Y6RNX5-F1
#
_cell.length_a   1.000
_cell.length_b   1.000
_cell.length_c   1.000
_cell.angle_alpha   90.00
_cell.angle_beta   90.00
_cell.angle_gamma   90.00
#
_symmetry.space_group_name_H-M   'P 1'
#
loop_
_entity.id
_entity.type
_entity.pdbx_description
1 polymer ?
#
loop_
_entity_poly.entity_id
_entity_poly.type
_entity_poly.pdbx_seq_one_letter_code
_entity_poly.pdbx_strand_id
1 'polypeptide(L)'
;MTRFIKNLILLAIAVVLVPLSVANRHTVSLSLNPFDPQDPRLTVPDIPLFWIIFASLGCGIIVGGIGAWAKQGRWRKEARSKRREADKWHKEADQLREMNTAGQSASSAKGLPGPGNRNAA
;
A
#
# COMPACT_ATOMS: atom_id res chain seq x y z
N MET A 1 -8.18 -14.17 -1.73
CA MET A 1 -8.40 -14.60 -0.32
C MET A 1 -8.44 -13.42 0.66
N THR A 2 -7.48 -12.49 0.64
CA THR A 2 -7.42 -11.34 1.58
C THR A 2 -8.69 -10.48 1.62
N ARG A 3 -9.35 -10.26 0.47
CA ARG A 3 -10.64 -9.53 0.43
C ARG A 3 -11.79 -10.28 1.12
N PHE A 4 -11.82 -11.60 1.00
CA PHE A 4 -12.83 -12.42 1.67
C PHE A 4 -12.64 -12.40 3.19
N ILE A 5 -11.41 -12.59 3.67
CA ILE A 5 -11.09 -12.52 5.10
C ILE A 5 -11.41 -11.13 5.66
N LYS A 6 -11.05 -10.05 4.94
CA LYS A 6 -11.39 -8.68 5.34
C LYS A 6 -12.90 -8.51 5.48
N ASN A 7 -13.68 -8.98 4.51
CA ASN A 7 -15.13 -8.86 4.51
C ASN A 7 -15.76 -9.70 5.63
N LEU A 8 -15.20 -10.88 5.92
CA LEU A 8 -15.63 -11.74 7.03
C LEU A 8 -15.40 -11.06 8.38
N ILE A 9 -14.23 -10.42 8.57
CA ILE A 9 -13.93 -9.65 9.79
C ILE A 9 -14.90 -8.46 9.91
N LEU A 10 -15.13 -7.72 8.83
CA LEU A 10 -16.09 -6.59 8.84
C LEU A 10 -17.51 -7.06 9.14
N LEU A 11 -17.92 -8.21 8.61
CA LEU A 11 -19.22 -8.81 8.90
C LEU A 11 -19.33 -9.17 10.38
N ALA A 12 -18.32 -9.83 10.96
CA ALA A 12 -18.31 -10.18 12.38
C ALA A 12 -18.41 -8.94 13.28
N ILE A 13 -17.66 -7.88 12.95
CA ILE A 13 -17.75 -6.59 13.63
C ILE A 13 -19.17 -6.01 13.52
N ALA A 14 -19.77 -6.02 12.32
CA ALA A 14 -21.12 -5.51 12.10
C ALA A 14 -22.19 -6.29 12.89
N VAL A 15 -22.05 -7.62 12.99
CA VAL A 15 -22.93 -8.49 13.77
C VAL A 15 -22.93 -8.12 15.26
N VAL A 16 -21.83 -7.60 15.79
CA VAL A 16 -21.76 -7.11 17.18
C VAL A 16 -22.28 -5.67 17.29
N LEU A 17 -21.84 -4.80 16.39
CA LEU A 17 -22.13 -3.36 16.48
C LEU A 17 -23.60 -3.02 16.22
N VAL A 18 -24.27 -3.72 15.29
CA VAL A 18 -25.67 -3.43 14.95
C VAL A 18 -26.62 -3.72 16.11
N PRO A 19 -26.63 -4.93 16.73
CA PRO A 19 -27.48 -5.20 17.89
C PRO A 19 -27.15 -4.30 19.08
N LEU A 20 -25.86 -4.02 19.34
CA LEU A 20 -25.44 -3.09 20.38
C LEU A 20 -26.06 -1.70 20.16
N SER A 21 -26.10 -1.23 18.92
CA SER A 21 -26.69 0.07 18.57
C SER A 21 -28.21 0.08 18.71
N VAL A 22 -28.88 -0.97 18.23
CA VAL A 22 -30.34 -1.09 18.29
C VAL A 22 -30.82 -1.20 19.75
N ALA A 23 -30.11 -1.96 20.57
CA ALA A 23 -30.39 -2.10 22.00
C ALA A 23 -30.15 -0.79 22.76
N ASN A 24 -29.11 -0.02 22.37
CA ASN A 24 -28.74 1.25 23.00
C ASN A 24 -29.22 2.46 22.18
N ARG A 25 -30.46 2.40 21.68
CA ARG A 25 -31.12 3.51 20.97
C ARG A 25 -31.66 4.62 21.89
N HIS A 26 -31.61 4.39 23.20
CA HIS A 26 -32.03 5.36 24.19
C HIS A 26 -31.15 6.60 24.12
N THR A 27 -31.78 7.76 24.25
CA THR A 27 -31.10 9.05 24.22
C THR A 27 -30.45 9.33 25.57
N VAL A 28 -29.25 9.89 25.54
CA VAL A 28 -28.50 10.29 26.74
C VAL A 28 -27.95 11.71 26.54
N SER A 29 -27.86 12.47 27.62
CA SER A 29 -27.19 13.78 27.60
C SER A 29 -25.70 13.59 27.77
N LEU A 30 -24.92 13.94 26.75
CA LEU A 30 -23.47 13.89 26.80
C LEU A 30 -22.91 15.24 27.25
N SER A 31 -22.34 15.30 28.45
CA SER A 31 -21.56 16.46 28.88
C SER A 31 -20.11 16.32 28.43
N LEU A 32 -19.63 17.29 27.65
CA LEU A 32 -18.25 17.36 27.16
C LEU A 32 -17.34 18.18 28.10
N ASN A 33 -17.88 18.76 29.16
CA ASN A 33 -17.12 19.54 30.14
C ASN A 33 -16.68 18.62 31.30
N PRO A 34 -15.37 18.34 31.47
CA PRO A 34 -14.89 17.46 32.53
C PRO A 34 -14.86 18.11 33.92
N PHE A 35 -15.10 19.43 34.03
CA PHE A 35 -15.04 20.18 35.28
C PHE A 35 -16.41 20.65 35.79
N ASP A 36 -17.36 20.87 34.88
CA ASP A 36 -18.75 21.21 35.22
C ASP A 36 -19.73 20.41 34.36
N PRO A 37 -20.25 19.28 34.88
CA PRO A 37 -21.21 18.44 34.15
C PRO A 37 -22.55 19.12 33.85
N GLN A 38 -22.89 20.19 34.59
CA GLN A 38 -24.14 20.92 34.42
C GLN A 38 -24.02 22.08 33.41
N ASP A 39 -22.84 22.29 32.81
CA ASP A 39 -22.62 23.34 31.83
C ASP A 39 -23.44 23.09 30.55
N PRO A 40 -24.44 23.93 30.24
CA PRO A 40 -25.30 23.75 29.07
C PRO A 40 -24.58 24.06 27.75
N ARG A 41 -23.42 24.74 27.76
CA ARG A 41 -22.71 25.16 26.54
C ARG A 41 -21.95 24.01 25.88
N LEU A 42 -21.53 23.03 26.68
CA LEU A 42 -20.78 21.86 26.26
C LEU A 42 -21.55 20.55 26.48
N THR A 43 -22.86 20.65 26.76
CA THR A 43 -23.73 19.49 26.87
C THR A 43 -24.52 19.32 25.58
N VAL A 44 -24.47 18.11 25.02
CA VAL A 44 -25.29 17.74 23.86
C VAL A 44 -26.42 16.84 24.35
N PRO A 45 -27.65 17.36 24.44
CA PRO A 45 -28.79 16.60 24.94
C PRO A 45 -29.33 15.65 23.88
N ASP A 46 -30.03 14.62 24.36
CA ASP A 46 -30.87 13.72 23.57
C ASP A 46 -30.18 12.98 22.40
N ILE A 47 -28.90 12.63 22.55
CA ILE A 47 -28.18 11.86 21.54
C ILE A 47 -28.17 10.37 21.91
N PRO A 48 -28.57 9.47 21.00
CA PRO A 48 -28.37 8.04 21.19
C PRO A 48 -26.87 7.69 21.29
N LEU A 49 -26.50 6.94 22.33
CA LEU A 49 -25.09 6.65 22.65
C LEU A 49 -24.32 6.01 21.49
N PHE A 50 -24.99 5.21 20.65
CA PHE A 50 -24.36 4.55 19.51
C PHE A 50 -23.74 5.53 18.49
N TRP A 51 -24.33 6.72 18.31
CA TRP A 51 -23.77 7.75 17.43
C TRP A 51 -22.41 8.23 17.90
N ILE A 52 -22.27 8.43 19.21
CA ILE A 52 -21.03 8.89 19.85
C ILE A 52 -19.95 7.82 19.71
N ILE A 53 -20.30 6.57 20.00
CA ILE A 53 -19.37 5.42 19.89
C ILE A 53 -18.89 5.27 18.45
N PHE A 54 -19.78 5.32 17.46
CA PHE A 54 -19.40 5.19 16.06
C PHE A 54 -18.60 6.38 15.54
N ALA A 55 -18.96 7.61 15.94
CA ALA A 55 -18.19 8.79 15.57
C ALA A 55 -16.76 8.72 16.15
N SER A 56 -16.62 8.33 17.42
CA SER A 56 -15.32 8.13 18.06
C SER A 56 -14.50 7.04 17.38
N LEU A 57 -15.10 5.88 17.11
CA LEU A 57 -14.46 4.78 16.41
C LEU A 57 -14.05 5.18 14.99
N GLY A 58 -14.93 5.85 14.25
CA GLY A 58 -14.68 6.34 12.90
C GLY A 58 -13.53 7.35 12.87
N CYS A 59 -13.51 8.27 13.82
CA CYS A 59 -12.42 9.23 13.99
C CYS A 59 -11.08 8.50 14.24
N GLY A 60 -11.08 7.50 15.13
CA GLY A 60 -9.92 6.64 15.39
C GLY A 60 -9.43 5.90 14.13
N ILE A 61 -10.34 5.36 13.31
CA ILE A 61 -10.00 4.70 12.05
C ILE A 61 -9.38 5.69 11.06
N ILE A 62 -9.93 6.90 10.94
CA ILE A 62 -9.39 7.94 10.05
C ILE A 62 -7.98 8.33 10.50
N VAL A 63 -7.79 8.63 11.78
CA VAL A 63 -6.47 8.99 12.34
C VAL A 63 -5.46 7.85 12.16
N GLY A 64 -5.86 6.62 12.49
CA GLY A 64 -5.02 5.43 12.28
C GLY A 64 -4.68 5.19 10.81
N GLY A 65 -5.65 5.40 9.91
CA GLY A 65 -5.47 5.32 8.46
C GLY A 65 -4.50 6.36 7.92
N ILE A 66 -4.61 7.61 8.38
CA ILE A 66 -3.66 8.69 8.04
C ILE A 66 -2.26 8.33 8.56
N GLY A 67 -2.15 7.84 9.80
CA GLY A 67 -0.87 7.40 10.38
C GLY A 67 -0.22 6.26 9.60
N ALA A 68 -1.01 5.24 9.24
CA ALA A 68 -0.55 4.13 8.41
C ALA A 68 -0.11 4.60 7.01
N TRP A 69 -0.88 5.50 6.39
CA TRP A 69 -0.55 6.07 5.08
C TRP A 69 0.72 6.93 5.12
N ALA A 70 0.90 7.72 6.16
CA ALA A 70 2.10 8.53 6.37
C ALA A 70 3.35 7.63 6.54
N LYS A 71 3.24 6.58 7.35
CA LYS A 71 4.30 5.55 7.51
C LYS A 71 4.65 4.93 6.17
N GLN A 72 3.66 4.44 5.43
CA GLN A 72 3.86 3.78 4.14
C GLN A 72 4.32 4.76 3.03
N GLY A 73 4.17 6.07 3.27
CA GLY A 73 4.58 7.14 2.37
C GLY A 73 6.05 7.12 1.97
N ARG A 74 6.96 6.77 2.90
CA ARG A 74 8.41 6.70 2.65
C ARG A 74 8.78 5.58 1.66
N TRP A 75 8.17 4.40 1.83
CA TRP A 75 8.37 3.26 0.93
C TRP A 75 7.93 3.54 -0.51
N ARG A 76 6.95 4.43 -0.72
CA ARG A 76 6.56 4.85 -2.09
C ARG A 76 7.65 5.64 -2.81
N LYS A 77 8.43 6.46 -2.07
CA LYS A 77 9.57 7.19 -2.65
C LYS A 77 10.72 6.23 -2.95
N GLU A 78 11.00 5.34 -2.02
CA GLU A 78 12.10 4.37 -2.10
C GLU A 78 11.88 3.36 -3.24
N ALA A 79 10.66 2.84 -3.39
CA ALA A 79 10.30 1.95 -4.49
C ALA A 79 10.51 2.61 -5.87
N ARG A 80 10.29 3.93 -5.98
CA ARG A 80 10.54 4.67 -7.23
C ARG A 80 12.04 4.86 -7.51
N SER A 81 12.85 5.11 -6.48
CA SER A 81 14.31 5.21 -6.64
C SER A 81 14.90 3.87 -7.08
N LYS A 82 14.56 2.80 -6.35
CA LYS A 82 15.05 1.46 -6.66
C LYS A 82 14.63 0.97 -8.04
N ARG A 83 13.42 1.31 -8.49
CA ARG A 83 12.99 1.00 -9.87
C ARG A 83 13.84 1.72 -10.93
N ARG A 84 14.16 3.00 -10.71
CA ARG A 84 15.03 3.77 -11.63
C ARG A 84 16.47 3.25 -11.67
N GLU A 85 17.00 2.85 -10.52
CA GLU A 85 18.33 2.24 -10.42
C GLU A 85 18.37 0.88 -11.13
N ALA A 86 17.36 0.03 -10.92
CA ALA A 86 17.23 -1.24 -11.62
C ALA A 86 17.14 -1.05 -13.15
N ASP A 87 16.34 -0.10 -13.62
CA ASP A 87 16.22 0.20 -15.06
C ASP A 87 17.55 0.68 -15.66
N LYS A 88 18.36 1.42 -14.90
CA LYS A 88 19.71 1.82 -15.34
C LYS A 88 20.64 0.63 -15.48
N TRP A 89 20.70 -0.22 -14.46
CA TRP A 89 21.57 -1.40 -14.49
C TRP A 89 21.17 -2.39 -15.57
N HIS A 90 19.87 -2.55 -15.84
CA HIS A 90 19.38 -3.35 -16.96
C HIS A 90 19.87 -2.78 -18.30
N LYS A 91 19.77 -1.46 -18.51
CA LYS A 91 20.27 -0.82 -19.75
C LYS A 91 21.77 -0.98 -19.93
N GLU A 92 22.56 -0.80 -18.87
CA GLU A 92 24.00 -0.99 -18.93
C GLU A 92 24.36 -2.45 -19.21
N ALA A 93 23.67 -3.41 -18.61
CA ALA A 93 23.85 -4.83 -18.89
C ALA A 93 23.48 -5.19 -20.34
N ASP A 94 22.40 -4.63 -20.88
CA ASP A 94 21.98 -4.85 -22.26
C ASP A 94 22.99 -4.25 -23.25
N GLN A 95 23.49 -3.04 -22.99
CA GLN A 95 24.54 -2.42 -23.81
C GLN A 95 25.83 -3.24 -23.83
N LEU A 96 26.27 -3.75 -22.67
CA LEU A 96 27.45 -4.61 -22.59
C LEU A 96 27.24 -5.93 -23.35
N ARG A 97 26.03 -6.50 -23.30
CA ARG A 97 25.68 -7.70 -24.07
C ARG A 97 25.70 -7.44 -25.58
N GLU A 98 25.15 -6.31 -26.03
CA GLU A 98 25.19 -5.91 -27.44
C GLU A 98 26.63 -5.71 -27.94
N MET A 99 27.47 -4.99 -27.17
CA MET A 99 28.88 -4.77 -27.49
C MET A 99 29.67 -6.08 -27.58
N ASN A 100 29.45 -7.02 -26.65
CA ASN A 100 30.13 -8.32 -26.68
C ASN A 100 29.67 -9.18 -27.87
N THR A 101 28.37 -9.14 -28.20
CA THR A 101 27.82 -9.84 -29.38
C THR A 101 28.36 -9.27 -30.70
N ALA A 102 28.47 -7.94 -30.80
CA ALA A 102 29.06 -7.26 -31.95
C ALA A 102 30.56 -7.55 -32.08
N GLY A 103 31.29 -7.57 -30.96
CA GLY A 103 32.72 -7.94 -30.91
C GLY A 103 32.97 -9.39 -31.33
N GLN A 104 32.12 -10.34 -30.92
CA GLN A 104 32.18 -11.75 -31.34
C GLN A 104 31.84 -11.93 -32.83
N SER A 105 30.92 -11.13 -33.37
CA SER A 105 30.58 -11.16 -34.80
C SER A 105 31.75 -10.65 -35.66
N ALA A 106 32.45 -9.61 -35.20
CA ALA A 106 33.64 -9.07 -35.87
C ALA A 106 34.85 -10.02 -35.79
N SER A 107 35.04 -10.74 -34.68
CA SER A 107 36.11 -11.73 -34.56
C SER A 107 35.84 -13.01 -35.37
N SER A 108 34.57 -13.42 -35.49
CA SER A 108 34.16 -14.52 -36.37
C SER A 108 34.35 -14.20 -37.86
N ALA A 109 34.06 -12.96 -38.28
CA ALA A 109 34.33 -12.48 -39.64
C ALA A 109 35.83 -12.36 -39.96
N LYS A 110 36.69 -12.25 -38.93
CA LYS A 110 38.15 -12.20 -39.06
C LYS A 110 38.83 -13.58 -38.87
N GLY A 111 38.05 -14.67 -38.87
CA GLY A 111 38.59 -16.01 -39.03
C GLY A 111 39.08 -16.21 -40.46
N LEU A 112 40.39 -16.42 -40.61
CA LEU A 112 41.06 -16.70 -41.88
C LEU A 112 40.35 -17.82 -42.67
N PRO A 113 40.24 -17.72 -44.00
CA PRO A 113 39.71 -18.79 -44.82
C PRO A 113 40.53 -20.06 -44.58
N GLY A 114 39.83 -21.15 -44.23
CA GLY A 114 40.44 -22.46 -44.00
C GLY A 114 41.27 -22.90 -45.22
N PRO A 115 42.37 -23.67 -45.00
CA PRO A 115 43.33 -23.99 -46.04
C PRO A 115 42.62 -24.68 -47.21
N GLY A 116 42.62 -24.01 -48.36
CA GLY A 116 42.00 -24.53 -49.57
C GLY A 116 42.70 -25.81 -50.01
N ASN A 117 41.99 -26.93 -49.96
CA ASN A 117 42.36 -28.16 -50.64
C ASN A 117 42.52 -27.85 -52.14
N ARG A 118 43.78 -27.74 -52.58
CA ARG A 118 44.16 -27.74 -53.99
C ARG A 118 44.73 -29.12 -54.28
N ASN A 119 43.85 -30.05 -54.69
CA ASN A 119 44.27 -31.29 -55.32
C ASN A 119 44.94 -30.95 -56.66
N ALA A 120 46.26 -31.08 -56.70
CA ALA A 120 47.06 -31.07 -57.91
C ALA A 120 47.48 -32.51 -58.20
N ALA A 121 46.80 -33.14 -59.16
CA ALA A 121 47.29 -34.24 -60.02
C ALA A 121 46.14 -34.68 -60.93
#